data_AF-A0ABC8TJA1-F1
#
_entry.id   AF-A0ABC8TJA1-F1
#
_cell.length_a   1.000
_cell.length_b   1.000
_cell.length_c   1.000
_cell.angle_alpha   90.00
_cell.angle_beta   90.00
_cell.angle_gamma   90.00
#
_symmetry.space_group_name_H-M   'P 1'
#
loop_
_entity.id
_entity.type
_entity.pdbx_description
1 polymer ?
#
loop_
_entity_poly.entity_id
_entity_poly.type
_entity_poly.pdbx_seq_one_letter_code
_entity_poly.pdbx_strand_id
1 'polypeptide(L)'
;MEGEASLFETSEILATFLASTPLLSESWNICSHANATAPQSFISNRIGAVTYVAFSGVQAVAGLEPGCRNLVPLHETATGLFPALHRHVDGEDPVMVHEGLLHLFLSMYNSQIFQNQVSFFMFHHMHIP
;
A
#
# COMPACT_ATOMS: atom_id res chain seq x y z
N MET A 1 6.01 31.20 -20.27
CA MET A 1 5.94 29.73 -20.20
C MET A 1 6.91 29.31 -19.09
N GLU A 2 6.61 29.66 -17.83
CA GLU A 2 7.52 29.51 -16.69
C GLU A 2 7.01 28.54 -15.61
N GLY A 3 5.71 28.20 -15.61
CA GLY A 3 5.10 27.36 -14.57
C GLY A 3 5.48 25.87 -14.65
N GLU A 4 5.79 25.36 -15.84
CA GLU A 4 6.12 23.94 -16.06
C GLU A 4 7.56 23.60 -15.67
N ALA A 5 8.50 24.54 -15.84
CA ALA A 5 9.90 24.36 -15.44
C ALA A 5 10.05 24.19 -13.92
N SER A 6 9.27 24.94 -13.13
CA SER A 6 9.28 24.85 -11.67
C SER A 6 8.76 23.50 -11.15
N LEU A 7 7.70 22.95 -11.76
CA LEU A 7 7.16 21.63 -11.38
C LEU A 7 8.12 20.49 -11.76
N PHE A 8 8.77 20.59 -12.92
CA PHE A 8 9.79 19.62 -13.33
C PHE A 8 11.00 19.62 -12.40
N GLU A 9 11.59 20.79 -12.12
CA GLU A 9 12.74 20.92 -11.22
C GLU A 9 12.43 20.41 -9.81
N THR A 10 11.23 20.70 -9.28
CA THR A 10 10.82 20.16 -7.96
C THR A 10 10.67 18.64 -7.98
N SER A 11 10.16 18.06 -9.07
CA SER A 11 10.04 16.60 -9.22
C SER A 11 11.41 15.93 -9.35
N GLU A 12 12.36 16.55 -10.05
CA GLU A 12 13.73 16.07 -10.20
C GLU A 12 14.43 16.06 -8.84
N ILE A 13 14.37 17.16 -8.09
CA ILE A 13 14.97 17.25 -6.76
C ILE A 13 14.38 16.19 -5.82
N LEU A 14 13.06 16.01 -5.81
CA LEU A 14 12.40 14.98 -4.98
C LEU A 14 12.82 13.56 -5.40
N ALA A 15 12.86 13.28 -6.70
CA ALA A 15 13.28 11.99 -7.22
C ALA A 15 14.75 11.69 -6.88
N THR A 16 15.65 12.66 -7.08
CA THR A 16 17.06 12.56 -6.71
C THR A 16 17.23 12.35 -5.21
N PHE A 17 16.47 13.09 -4.39
CA PHE A 17 16.49 12.91 -2.94
C PHE A 17 16.06 11.49 -2.56
N LEU A 18 14.90 11.01 -3.04
CA LEU A 18 14.42 9.65 -2.76
C LEU A 18 15.42 8.59 -3.23
N ALA A 19 16.01 8.75 -4.41
CA ALA A 19 17.01 7.85 -4.96
C ALA A 19 18.34 7.86 -4.18
N SER A 20 18.67 8.98 -3.52
CA SER A 20 19.83 9.06 -2.63
C SER A 20 19.62 8.35 -1.28
N THR A 21 18.38 8.02 -0.93
CA THR A 21 18.05 7.26 0.28
C THR A 21 18.02 5.75 0.01
N PRO A 22 18.25 4.89 1.03
CA PRO A 22 18.11 3.45 0.86
C PRO A 22 16.64 3.00 0.74
N LEU A 23 15.67 3.90 0.85
CA LEU A 23 14.25 3.56 0.93
C LEU A 23 13.79 2.69 -0.25
N LEU A 24 14.16 3.07 -1.48
CA LEU A 24 13.74 2.35 -2.68
C LEU A 24 14.40 0.98 -2.79
N SER A 25 15.71 0.88 -2.53
CA SER A 25 16.46 -0.37 -2.62
C SER A 25 16.08 -1.35 -1.51
N GLU A 26 15.89 -0.87 -0.28
CA GLU A 26 15.40 -1.67 0.85
C GLU A 26 13.97 -2.16 0.59
N SER A 27 13.06 -1.27 0.20
CA SER A 27 11.66 -1.65 -0.11
C SER A 27 11.60 -2.71 -1.19
N TRP A 28 12.36 -2.53 -2.28
CA TRP A 28 12.39 -3.49 -3.38
C TRP A 28 12.93 -4.87 -2.95
N ASN A 29 14.01 -4.89 -2.16
CA ASN A 29 14.59 -6.12 -1.66
C ASN A 29 13.60 -6.89 -0.77
N ILE A 30 12.89 -6.19 0.12
CA ILE A 30 11.90 -6.80 1.00
C ILE A 30 10.70 -7.32 0.17
N CYS A 31 10.25 -6.58 -0.84
CA CYS A 31 9.22 -7.08 -1.77
C CYS A 31 9.67 -8.35 -2.51
N SER A 32 10.92 -8.40 -2.98
CA SER A 32 11.49 -9.60 -3.60
C SER A 32 11.54 -10.78 -2.63
N HIS A 33 11.87 -10.52 -1.36
CA HIS A 33 11.85 -11.55 -0.32
C HIS A 33 10.43 -12.04 -0.01
N ALA A 34 9.45 -11.14 0.06
CA ALA A 34 8.04 -11.46 0.27
C ALA A 34 7.52 -12.40 -0.84
N ASN A 35 7.85 -12.08 -2.11
CA ASN A 35 7.50 -12.90 -3.26
C ASN A 35 8.05 -14.33 -3.19
N ALA A 36 9.25 -14.50 -2.62
CA ALA A 36 9.91 -15.80 -2.51
C ALA A 36 9.42 -16.63 -1.32
N THR A 37 9.01 -15.99 -0.22
CA THR A 37 8.83 -16.66 1.08
C THR A 37 7.39 -16.65 1.60
N ALA A 38 6.57 -15.72 1.14
CA ALA A 38 5.22 -15.50 1.64
C ALA A 38 4.21 -15.32 0.50
N PRO A 39 4.06 -16.33 -0.41
CA PRO A 39 3.10 -16.24 -1.51
C PRO A 39 1.70 -15.95 -0.97
N GLN A 40 0.99 -15.01 -1.60
CA GLN A 40 -0.34 -14.52 -1.19
C GLN A 40 -0.43 -13.95 0.25
N SER A 41 0.71 -13.62 0.86
CA SER A 41 0.78 -13.11 2.23
C SER A 41 1.70 -11.89 2.27
N PHE A 42 2.10 -11.51 3.47
CA PHE A 42 2.98 -10.38 3.73
C PHE A 42 4.09 -10.78 4.68
N ILE A 43 5.17 -10.00 4.65
CA ILE A 43 6.23 -10.04 5.65
C ILE A 43 6.37 -8.66 6.27
N SER A 44 6.87 -8.62 7.49
CA SER A 44 7.31 -7.40 8.14
C SER A 44 8.77 -7.51 8.52
N ASN A 45 9.53 -6.44 8.28
CA ASN A 45 10.94 -6.37 8.63
C ASN A 45 11.26 -4.98 9.17
N ARG A 46 12.01 -4.91 10.28
CA ARG A 46 12.44 -3.65 10.88
C ARG A 46 13.91 -3.42 10.55
N ILE A 47 14.19 -2.32 9.86
CA ILE A 47 15.55 -1.87 9.56
C ILE A 47 15.74 -0.52 10.25
N GLY A 48 16.56 -0.54 11.31
CA GLY A 48 16.75 0.63 12.17
C GLY A 48 15.43 1.12 12.80
N ALA A 49 15.05 2.35 12.48
CA ALA A 49 13.83 3.00 12.97
C ALA A 49 12.60 2.76 12.09
N VAL A 50 12.76 2.13 10.91
CA VAL A 50 11.67 1.95 9.94
C VAL A 50 11.19 0.50 9.97
N THR A 51 9.88 0.32 10.10
CA THR A 51 9.23 -0.98 9.89
C THR A 51 8.64 -1.02 8.49
N TYR A 52 9.16 -1.94 7.68
CA TYR A 52 8.66 -2.24 6.35
C TYR A 52 7.63 -3.36 6.45
N VAL A 53 6.52 -3.20 5.74
CA VAL A 53 5.52 -4.24 5.54
C VAL A 53 5.40 -4.46 4.04
N ALA A 54 5.82 -5.64 3.57
CA ALA A 54 5.82 -5.97 2.16
C ALA A 54 4.80 -7.06 1.88
N PHE A 55 3.92 -6.78 0.93
CA PHE A 55 2.91 -7.72 0.44
C PHE A 55 3.48 -8.45 -0.77
N SER A 56 3.33 -9.78 -0.80
CA SER A 56 3.74 -10.57 -1.96
C SER A 56 2.85 -10.25 -3.16
N GLY A 57 3.47 -9.89 -4.27
CA GLY A 57 2.84 -9.75 -5.57
C GLY A 57 2.58 -11.09 -6.27
N VAL A 58 3.13 -12.19 -5.76
CA VAL A 58 2.84 -13.54 -6.24
C VAL A 58 1.45 -13.93 -5.73
N GLN A 59 0.44 -13.70 -6.57
CA GLN A 59 -0.94 -14.07 -6.30
C GLN A 59 -1.29 -15.32 -7.12
N ALA A 60 -1.69 -16.40 -6.45
CA ALA A 60 -2.37 -17.55 -7.09
C ALA A 60 -3.90 -17.34 -7.09
N VAL A 61 -4.37 -16.10 -7.27
CA VAL A 61 -5.80 -15.79 -7.24
C VAL A 61 -6.36 -15.98 -8.64
N ALA A 62 -7.12 -17.05 -8.83
CA ALA A 62 -8.08 -17.15 -9.92
C ALA A 62 -9.01 -15.92 -9.85
N GLY A 63 -8.88 -14.97 -10.78
CA GLY A 63 -9.72 -13.77 -10.83
C GLY A 63 -8.98 -12.42 -10.91
N LEU A 64 -7.65 -12.38 -10.79
CA LEU A 64 -6.88 -11.23 -11.31
C LEU A 64 -6.84 -11.36 -12.83
N GLU A 65 -7.94 -11.00 -13.49
CA GLU A 65 -7.93 -10.84 -14.93
C GLU A 65 -6.80 -9.85 -15.28
N PRO A 66 -5.88 -10.20 -16.19
CA PRO A 66 -4.68 -9.39 -16.48
C PRO A 66 -4.95 -7.93 -16.88
N GLY A 67 -6.21 -7.59 -17.19
CA GLY A 67 -6.62 -6.27 -17.65
C GLY A 67 -7.12 -5.31 -16.56
N CYS A 68 -7.11 -5.67 -15.27
CA CYS A 68 -7.65 -4.84 -14.19
C CYS A 68 -9.07 -4.29 -14.45
N ARG A 69 -9.90 -5.04 -15.19
CA ARG A 69 -11.16 -4.52 -15.76
C ARG A 69 -12.32 -4.52 -14.79
N ASN A 70 -12.21 -5.27 -13.69
CA ASN A 70 -13.24 -5.39 -12.67
C ASN A 70 -13.02 -4.30 -11.61
N LEU A 71 -13.61 -3.13 -11.85
CA LEU A 71 -13.63 -2.04 -10.90
C LEU A 71 -14.93 -2.05 -10.11
N VAL A 72 -14.84 -1.89 -8.80
CA VAL A 72 -15.98 -1.82 -7.88
C VAL A 72 -15.94 -0.54 -7.05
N PRO A 73 -17.11 0.02 -6.66
CA PRO A 73 -17.16 1.16 -5.76
C PRO A 73 -16.61 0.81 -4.37
N LEU A 74 -15.65 1.60 -3.87
CA LEU A 74 -14.98 1.34 -2.58
C LEU A 74 -15.95 1.37 -1.39
N HIS A 75 -16.97 2.23 -1.44
CA HIS A 75 -17.98 2.39 -0.37
C HIS A 75 -18.80 1.11 -0.14
N GLU A 76 -19.10 0.37 -1.21
CA GLU A 76 -20.02 -0.77 -1.17
C GLU A 76 -19.38 -2.02 -0.57
N THR A 77 -18.08 -2.21 -0.77
CA THR A 77 -17.37 -3.45 -0.38
C THR A 77 -16.50 -3.29 0.87
N ALA A 78 -16.06 -2.07 1.19
CA ALA A 78 -15.19 -1.78 2.33
C ALA A 78 -15.77 -0.67 3.23
N THR A 79 -17.07 -0.77 3.51
CA THR A 79 -17.81 0.24 4.26
C THR A 79 -17.16 0.51 5.62
N GLY A 80 -16.83 1.78 5.89
CA GLY A 80 -16.22 2.22 7.14
C GLY A 80 -14.70 2.09 7.24
N LEU A 81 -14.02 1.39 6.31
CA LEU A 81 -12.55 1.28 6.34
C LEU A 81 -11.84 2.51 5.74
N PHE A 82 -12.49 3.18 4.79
CA PHE A 82 -11.90 4.31 4.05
C PHE A 82 -12.73 5.59 4.16
N PRO A 83 -13.03 6.10 5.36
CA PRO A 83 -13.88 7.28 5.53
C PRO A 83 -13.26 8.53 4.89
N ALA A 84 -11.93 8.66 4.89
CA ALA A 84 -11.22 9.78 4.26
C ALA A 84 -11.34 9.80 2.73
N LEU A 85 -11.65 8.65 2.11
CA LEU A 85 -11.86 8.53 0.66
C LEU A 85 -13.33 8.69 0.27
N HIS A 86 -14.25 8.79 1.24
CA HIS A 86 -15.65 9.12 0.97
C HIS A 86 -15.77 10.63 0.76
N ARG A 87 -15.82 11.03 -0.51
CA ARG A 87 -16.20 12.39 -0.85
C ARG A 87 -17.67 12.59 -0.52
N HIS A 88 -17.93 13.44 0.48
CA HIS A 88 -19.27 13.81 0.95
C HIS A 88 -19.97 14.82 0.02
N VAL A 89 -19.53 14.96 -1.23
CA VAL A 89 -20.15 15.89 -2.17
C VAL A 89 -21.22 15.12 -2.94
N ASP A 90 -22.49 15.42 -2.67
CA ASP A 90 -23.62 14.90 -3.43
C ASP A 90 -23.39 15.11 -4.93
N GLY A 91 -23.31 14.02 -5.68
CA GLY A 91 -23.19 14.03 -7.15
C GLY A 91 -21.82 13.69 -7.73
N GLU A 92 -20.80 13.38 -6.90
CA GLU A 92 -19.54 12.83 -7.41
C GLU A 92 -19.59 11.30 -7.57
N ASP A 93 -18.92 10.80 -8.61
CA ASP A 93 -18.76 9.36 -8.82
C ASP A 93 -17.97 8.72 -7.66
N PRO A 94 -18.35 7.52 -7.20
CA PRO A 94 -17.66 6.84 -6.12
C PRO A 94 -16.22 6.50 -6.52
N VAL A 95 -15.33 6.42 -5.51
CA VAL A 95 -13.96 5.95 -5.73
C VAL A 95 -14.00 4.49 -6.18
N MET A 96 -13.52 4.23 -7.39
CA MET A 96 -13.48 2.90 -7.99
C MET A 96 -12.13 2.24 -7.75
N VAL A 97 -12.13 0.97 -7.33
CA VAL A 97 -10.91 0.18 -7.09
C VAL A 97 -11.00 -1.19 -7.74
N HIS A 98 -9.84 -1.82 -8.01
CA HIS A 98 -9.80 -3.16 -8.57
C HIS A 98 -10.34 -4.20 -7.58
N GLU A 99 -11.38 -4.93 -7.97
CA GLU A 99 -12.09 -5.91 -7.13
C GLU A 99 -11.16 -6.95 -6.53
N GLY A 100 -10.32 -7.58 -7.37
CA GLY A 100 -9.39 -8.63 -6.91
C GLY A 100 -8.34 -8.12 -5.92
N LEU A 101 -7.89 -6.87 -6.07
CA LEU A 101 -6.91 -6.28 -5.15
C LEU A 101 -7.59 -5.87 -3.84
N LEU A 102 -8.81 -5.35 -3.91
CA LEU A 102 -9.62 -5.05 -2.73
C LEU A 102 -9.90 -6.32 -1.93
N HIS A 103 -10.31 -7.40 -2.60
CA HIS A 103 -10.55 -8.69 -1.95
C HIS A 103 -9.28 -9.25 -1.29
N LEU A 104 -8.13 -9.18 -1.97
CA LEU A 104 -6.86 -9.59 -1.36
C LEU A 104 -6.52 -8.73 -0.14
N PHE A 105 -6.65 -7.41 -0.25
CA PHE A 105 -6.42 -6.49 0.87
C PHE A 105 -7.32 -6.83 2.06
N LEU A 106 -8.63 -7.00 1.84
CA LEU A 106 -9.59 -7.33 2.89
C LEU A 106 -9.29 -8.67 3.54
N SER A 107 -8.88 -9.68 2.77
CA SER A 107 -8.45 -10.99 3.28
C SER A 107 -7.28 -10.85 4.26
N MET A 108 -6.27 -10.04 3.90
CA MET A 108 -5.11 -9.80 4.76
C MET A 108 -5.46 -8.90 5.95
N TYR A 109 -6.23 -7.83 5.75
CA TYR A 109 -6.63 -6.88 6.78
C TYR A 109 -7.44 -7.57 7.89
N ASN A 110 -8.31 -8.51 7.55
CA ASN A 110 -9.10 -9.27 8.51
C ASN A 110 -8.30 -10.41 9.18
N SER A 111 -7.05 -10.65 8.77
CA SER A 111 -6.19 -11.62 9.45
C SER A 111 -5.75 -11.11 10.81
N GLN A 112 -5.97 -11.93 11.85
CA GLN A 112 -5.51 -11.62 13.20
C GLN A 112 -4.00 -11.40 13.26
N ILE A 113 -3.22 -12.10 12.42
CA ILE A 113 -1.77 -11.96 12.36
C ILE A 113 -1.41 -10.55 11.89
N PHE A 114 -2.06 -10.05 10.85
CA PHE A 114 -1.83 -8.71 10.33
C PHE A 114 -2.24 -7.63 11.34
N GLN A 115 -3.44 -7.74 11.90
CA GLN A 115 -3.96 -6.83 12.93
C GLN A 115 -3.00 -6.74 14.13
N ASN A 116 -2.53 -7.89 14.63
CA ASN A 116 -1.59 -7.93 15.75
C ASN A 116 -0.25 -7.28 15.42
N GLN A 117 0.29 -7.52 14.21
CA GLN A 117 1.56 -6.92 13.81
C GLN A 117 1.46 -5.39 13.65
N VAL A 118 0.43 -4.89 12.97
CA VAL A 118 0.22 -3.44 12.80
C VAL A 118 0.02 -2.76 14.15
N SER A 119 -0.80 -3.35 15.01
CA SER A 119 -0.99 -2.90 16.39
C SER A 119 0.34 -2.85 17.14
N PHE A 120 1.14 -3.93 17.08
CA PHE A 120 2.45 -3.98 17.70
C PHE A 120 3.36 -2.86 17.21
N PHE A 121 3.44 -2.60 15.90
CA PHE A 121 4.27 -1.52 15.36
C PHE A 121 3.83 -0.13 15.82
N MET A 122 2.51 0.11 15.86
CA MET A 122 1.96 1.39 16.31
C MET A 122 2.21 1.64 17.81
N PHE A 123 2.09 0.62 18.66
CA PHE A 123 2.27 0.77 20.10
C PHE A 123 3.75 0.76 20.53
N HIS A 124 4.62 0.01 19.86
CA HIS A 124 6.04 -0.05 20.22
C HIS A 124 6.81 1.23 19.83
N HIS A 125 6.30 2.02 18.87
CA HIS A 125 6.88 3.32 18.53
C HIS A 125 6.57 4.42 19.57
N MET A 126 5.67 4.17 20.52
CA MET A 126 5.36 5.10 21.63
C MET A 126 6.17 4.85 22.92
N HIS A 127 7.03 3.84 22.94
CA HIS A 127 7.77 3.40 24.14
C HIS A 127 9.30 3.40 23.93
N ILE A 128 9.83 4.43 23.27
CA ILE A 128 11.27 4.70 23.26
C ILE A 128 11.50 5.92 24.19
N PRO A 129 12.16 5.74 25.35
CA PRO A 129 12.51 6.86 26.24
C PRO A 129 13.59 7.77 25.65
#